data_AF-A0A352PQQ1-F1
#
_entry.id   AF-A0A352PQQ1-F1
#
_cell.length_a   1.000
_cell.length_b   1.000
_cell.length_c   1.000
_cell.angle_alpha   90.00
_cell.angle_beta   90.00
_cell.angle_gamma   90.00
#
_symmetry.space_group_name_H-M   'P 1'
#
loop_
_entity.id
_entity.type
_entity.pdbx_description
1 polymer ?
#
loop_
_entity_poly.entity_id
_entity_poly.type
_entity_poly.pdbx_seq_one_letter_code
_entity_poly.pdbx_strand_id
1 'polypeptide(L)'
;MIRGRHTLIYLILLAVISGYYYYFEIRQPRQKQEAEQLSKRVFQFNVETVDALEILVRIKPPVRLVKETQWRITEPIQTEADPTSLNGVLNALVTLQRDKDLTEATDQKLREFGLREPAMVLRFKIGDTWRELAVGDLNPVGDAYYAKTGDNNTIFLMARGNWTIFDKQANELRRRQLFSFDPPSVSNLEISWLGGEHIVLSKDAAGTWKSADQPDKMLKKAKVDHLLDQIHWLRAVDFLAENQDELKPYGLDPPL
;
A
#
# COMPACT_ATOMS: atom_id res chain seq x y z
N MET A 1 25.12 28.92 56.81
CA MET A 1 25.11 29.15 55.34
C MET A 1 25.90 28.09 54.54
N ILE A 2 26.01 26.82 54.98
CA ILE A 2 26.94 25.82 54.37
C ILE A 2 26.22 24.64 53.64
N ARG A 3 24.89 24.50 53.76
CA ARG A 3 24.14 23.34 53.23
C ARG A 3 24.00 23.25 51.70
N GLY A 4 24.20 24.34 50.95
CA GLY A 4 23.99 24.37 49.49
C GLY A 4 25.14 23.85 48.62
N ARG A 5 26.37 23.77 49.15
CA ARG A 5 27.54 23.32 48.35
C ARG A 5 27.53 21.81 48.10
N HIS A 6 27.10 21.02 49.07
CA HIS A 6 27.01 19.57 48.91
C HIS A 6 25.86 19.16 47.99
N THR A 7 24.71 19.84 48.05
CA THR A 7 23.59 19.59 47.12
C THR A 7 23.97 19.93 45.68
N LEU A 8 24.78 20.97 45.45
CA LEU A 8 25.29 21.29 44.12
C LEU A 8 26.21 20.18 43.58
N ILE A 9 27.08 19.63 44.42
CA ILE A 9 27.95 18.49 44.05
C ILE A 9 27.10 17.25 43.70
N TYR A 10 26.09 16.93 44.50
CA TYR A 10 25.19 15.81 44.20
C TYR A 10 24.38 16.03 42.92
N LEU A 11 23.95 17.26 42.63
CA LEU A 11 23.25 17.59 41.37
C LEU A 11 24.17 17.45 40.16
N ILE A 12 25.43 17.89 40.25
CA ILE A 12 26.41 17.72 39.17
C ILE A 12 26.69 16.23 38.96
N LEU A 13 26.91 15.48 40.04
CA LEU A 13 27.13 14.03 39.97
C LEU A 13 25.92 13.32 39.33
N LEU A 14 24.71 13.69 39.73
CA LEU A 14 23.47 13.15 39.18
C LEU A 14 23.30 13.51 37.71
N ALA A 15 23.66 14.72 37.29
CA ALA A 15 23.64 15.12 35.88
C ALA A 15 24.66 14.34 35.03
N VAL A 16 25.85 14.09 35.56
CA VAL A 16 26.88 13.27 34.89
C VAL A 16 26.43 11.81 34.77
N ILE A 17 25.89 11.22 35.84
CA ILE A 17 25.37 9.85 35.82
C ILE A 17 24.16 9.73 34.88
N SER A 18 23.24 10.69 34.94
CA SER A 18 22.06 10.73 34.06
C SER A 18 22.47 10.90 32.59
N GLY A 19 23.46 11.74 32.31
CA GLY A 19 24.01 11.92 30.97
C GLY A 19 24.73 10.68 30.45
N TYR A 20 25.50 10.01 31.32
CA TYR A 20 26.14 8.73 31.01
C TYR A 20 25.11 7.63 30.72
N TYR A 21 24.11 7.47 31.58
CA TYR A 21 23.01 6.52 31.41
C TYR A 21 22.20 6.81 30.14
N TYR A 22 21.86 8.07 29.87
CA TYR A 22 21.17 8.46 28.64
C TYR A 22 21.99 8.13 27.38
N TYR A 23 23.30 8.39 27.40
CA TYR A 23 24.16 8.12 26.26
C TYR A 23 24.37 6.61 26.03
N PHE A 24 24.70 5.85 27.07
CA PHE A 24 25.03 4.42 26.94
C PHE A 24 23.81 3.51 26.92
N GLU A 25 22.77 3.78 27.72
CA GLU A 25 21.61 2.89 27.84
C GLU A 25 20.52 3.20 26.79
N ILE A 26 20.40 4.46 26.35
CA ILE A 26 19.34 4.87 25.42
C ILE A 26 19.89 5.14 24.02
N ARG A 27 20.94 5.96 23.88
CA ARG A 27 21.41 6.41 22.56
C ARG A 27 22.24 5.36 21.82
N GLN A 28 23.22 4.76 22.48
CA GLN A 28 24.14 3.80 21.85
C GLN A 28 23.44 2.51 21.35
N PRO A 29 22.58 1.83 22.13
CA PRO A 29 21.87 0.64 21.66
C PRO A 29 20.89 0.99 20.55
N ARG A 30 20.23 2.15 20.60
CA ARG A 30 19.33 2.59 19.53
C ARG A 30 20.07 2.83 18.22
N GLN A 31 21.23 3.50 18.25
CA GLN A 31 22.07 3.68 17.06
C GLN A 31 22.61 2.35 16.52
N LYS A 32 23.02 1.44 17.41
CA LYS A 32 23.51 0.11 17.01
C LYS A 32 22.40 -0.73 16.38
N GLN A 33 21.20 -0.71 16.95
CA GLN A 33 20.02 -1.39 16.41
C GLN A 33 19.59 -0.80 15.07
N GLU A 34 19.54 0.53 14.94
CA GLU A 34 19.22 1.19 13.67
C GLU A 34 20.25 0.86 12.59
N ALA A 35 21.55 0.89 12.93
CA ALA A 35 22.61 0.50 12.01
C ALA A 35 22.53 -0.98 11.61
N GLU A 36 22.19 -1.87 12.54
CA GLU A 36 22.00 -3.30 12.26
C GLU A 36 20.74 -3.57 11.41
N GLN A 37 19.66 -2.84 11.65
CA GLN A 37 18.45 -2.94 10.81
C GLN A 37 18.73 -2.43 9.40
N LEU A 38 19.45 -1.32 9.26
CA LEU A 38 19.83 -0.76 7.96
C LEU A 38 20.78 -1.70 7.20
N SER A 39 21.72 -2.36 7.87
CA SER A 39 22.62 -3.32 7.23
C SER A 39 21.91 -4.60 6.79
N LYS A 40 20.82 -4.97 7.47
CA LYS A 40 19.95 -6.11 7.10
C LYS A 40 18.99 -5.79 5.97
N ARG A 41 18.77 -4.52 5.60
CA ARG A 41 17.83 -4.18 4.52
C ARG A 41 18.27 -4.78 3.19
N VAL A 42 17.33 -5.43 2.50
CA VAL A 42 17.56 -6.02 1.19
C VAL A 42 17.76 -4.93 0.13
N PHE A 43 16.96 -3.85 0.21
CA PHE A 43 16.99 -2.74 -0.73
C PHE A 43 17.09 -1.39 -0.01
N GLN A 44 17.72 -0.42 -0.68
CA GLN A 44 17.83 0.95 -0.20
C GLN A 44 17.42 1.89 -1.34
N PHE A 45 16.21 2.44 -1.24
CA PHE A 45 15.64 3.39 -2.20
C PHE A 45 14.54 4.24 -1.54
N ASN A 46 14.11 5.30 -2.22
CA ASN A 46 12.94 6.08 -1.86
C ASN A 46 11.73 5.59 -2.68
N VAL A 47 10.61 5.29 -2.02
CA VAL A 47 9.35 4.87 -2.65
C VAL A 47 8.90 5.84 -3.75
N GLU A 48 9.12 7.14 -3.56
CA GLU A 48 8.72 8.17 -4.53
C GLU A 48 9.49 8.10 -5.85
N THR A 49 10.69 7.52 -5.84
CA THR A 49 11.56 7.38 -7.03
C THR A 49 11.26 6.13 -7.85
N VAL A 50 10.29 5.31 -7.44
CA VAL A 50 9.89 4.11 -8.17
C VAL A 50 8.96 4.52 -9.31
N ASP A 51 9.29 4.07 -10.52
CA ASP A 51 8.59 4.41 -11.77
C ASP A 51 7.76 3.25 -12.32
N ALA A 52 8.10 2.01 -11.95
CA ALA A 52 7.35 0.82 -12.35
C ALA A 52 7.48 -0.29 -11.30
N LEU A 53 6.45 -1.14 -11.23
CA LEU A 53 6.40 -2.34 -10.39
C LEU A 53 5.80 -3.49 -11.18
N GLU A 54 6.43 -4.66 -11.11
CA GLU A 54 5.93 -5.92 -11.67
C GLU A 54 5.88 -6.97 -10.57
N ILE A 55 4.74 -7.64 -10.46
CA ILE A 55 4.51 -8.77 -9.56
C ILE A 55 4.21 -9.99 -10.42
N LEU A 56 5.16 -10.92 -10.48
CA LEU A 56 5.08 -12.13 -11.30
C LEU A 56 4.97 -13.33 -10.37
N VAL A 57 3.78 -13.94 -10.26
CA VAL A 57 3.55 -15.13 -9.45
C VAL A 57 3.29 -16.30 -10.38
N ARG A 58 3.98 -17.44 -10.19
CA ARG A 58 4.03 -18.54 -11.18
C ARG A 58 2.67 -19.03 -11.69
N ILE A 59 1.66 -19.01 -10.83
CA ILE A 59 0.31 -19.54 -11.11
C ILE A 59 -0.77 -18.45 -11.27
N LYS A 60 -0.39 -17.16 -11.27
CA LYS A 60 -1.32 -16.04 -11.37
C LYS A 60 -0.96 -15.17 -12.59
N PRO A 61 -1.92 -14.43 -13.16
CA PRO A 61 -1.62 -13.42 -14.17
C PRO A 61 -0.57 -12.41 -13.63
N PRO A 62 0.36 -11.95 -14.48
CA PRO A 62 1.31 -10.92 -14.08
C PRO A 62 0.55 -9.62 -13.77
N VAL A 63 1.00 -8.92 -12.73
CA VAL A 63 0.49 -7.58 -12.41
C VAL A 63 1.59 -6.58 -12.71
N ARG A 64 1.36 -5.69 -13.67
CA ARG A 64 2.31 -4.65 -14.05
C ARG A 64 1.71 -3.29 -13.79
N LEU A 65 2.50 -2.41 -13.18
CA LEU A 65 2.13 -1.06 -12.85
C LEU A 65 3.21 -0.09 -13.33
N VAL A 66 2.78 1.06 -13.84
CA VAL A 66 3.66 2.15 -14.27
C VAL A 66 3.18 3.46 -13.65
N LYS A 67 4.14 4.28 -13.23
CA LYS A 67 3.92 5.63 -12.74
C LYS A 67 4.00 6.60 -13.90
N GLU A 68 2.84 7.11 -14.31
CA GLU A 68 2.72 8.24 -15.23
C GLU A 68 2.52 9.52 -14.40
N THR A 69 1.41 10.23 -14.59
CA THR A 69 0.96 11.27 -13.63
C THR A 69 0.45 10.63 -12.33
N GLN A 70 -0.21 9.48 -12.45
CA GLN A 70 -0.66 8.63 -11.36
C GLN A 70 -0.27 7.19 -11.68
N TRP A 71 -0.26 6.34 -10.66
CA TRP A 71 0.01 4.92 -10.87
C TRP A 71 -1.15 4.25 -11.59
N ARG A 72 -0.83 3.53 -12.66
CA ARG A 72 -1.79 2.75 -13.44
C ARG A 72 -1.33 1.30 -13.48
N ILE A 73 -2.30 0.39 -13.36
CA ILE A 73 -2.13 -1.01 -13.70
C ILE A 73 -2.27 -1.12 -15.21
N THR A 74 -1.29 -1.75 -15.87
CA THR A 74 -1.27 -1.97 -17.31
C THR A 74 -1.61 -3.41 -17.68
N GLU A 75 -1.31 -4.35 -16.79
CA GLU A 75 -1.64 -5.78 -16.93
C GLU A 75 -2.12 -6.35 -15.59
N PRO A 76 -3.08 -7.30 -15.60
CA PRO A 76 -3.81 -7.83 -16.77
C PRO A 76 -4.95 -6.91 -17.24
N ILE A 77 -5.24 -5.85 -16.48
CA ILE A 77 -6.33 -4.90 -16.73
C ILE A 77 -5.77 -3.47 -16.74
N GLN A 78 -6.36 -2.60 -17.55
CA GLN A 78 -5.98 -1.19 -17.60
C GLN A 78 -6.85 -0.38 -16.65
N THR A 79 -6.31 -0.01 -15.50
CA THR A 79 -7.06 0.74 -14.48
C THR A 79 -6.12 1.57 -13.59
N GLU A 80 -6.68 2.49 -12.83
CA GLU A 80 -5.92 3.24 -11.82
C GLU A 80 -5.55 2.32 -10.65
N ALA A 81 -4.33 2.47 -10.15
CA ALA A 81 -3.92 1.79 -8.93
C ALA A 81 -4.43 2.53 -7.69
N ASP A 82 -4.77 1.78 -6.65
CA ASP A 82 -5.04 2.31 -5.33
C ASP A 82 -3.71 2.72 -4.67
N PRO A 83 -3.50 4.02 -4.37
CA PRO A 83 -2.24 4.50 -3.83
C PRO A 83 -1.91 3.89 -2.46
N THR A 84 -2.91 3.62 -1.62
CA THR A 84 -2.70 3.04 -0.30
C THR A 84 -2.18 1.61 -0.39
N SER A 85 -2.82 0.79 -1.22
CA SER A 85 -2.46 -0.61 -1.43
C SER A 85 -1.08 -0.73 -2.07
N LEU A 86 -0.80 0.07 -3.09
CA LEU A 86 0.49 0.10 -3.75
C LEU A 86 1.62 0.56 -2.82
N ASN A 87 1.40 1.65 -2.07
CA ASN A 87 2.41 2.12 -1.11
C ASN A 87 2.69 1.09 -0.02
N GLY A 88 1.70 0.27 0.36
CA GLY A 88 1.92 -0.87 1.25
C GLY A 88 2.97 -1.84 0.72
N VAL A 89 2.88 -2.20 -0.56
CA VAL A 89 3.84 -3.09 -1.24
C VAL A 89 5.22 -2.45 -1.35
N LEU A 90 5.29 -1.19 -1.80
CA LEU A 90 6.56 -0.49 -1.99
C LEU A 90 7.28 -0.23 -0.65
N ASN A 91 6.54 0.12 0.40
CA ASN A 91 7.11 0.27 1.75
C ASN A 91 7.64 -1.06 2.28
N ALA A 92 6.92 -2.16 2.06
CA ALA A 92 7.38 -3.48 2.46
C ALA A 92 8.68 -3.88 1.75
N LEU A 93 8.89 -3.49 0.48
CA LEU A 93 10.17 -3.66 -0.21
C LEU A 93 11.30 -2.82 0.42
N VAL A 94 11.03 -1.60 0.85
CA VAL A 94 12.02 -0.72 1.53
C VAL A 94 12.38 -1.24 2.92
N THR A 95 11.41 -1.77 3.65
CA THR A 95 11.62 -2.29 5.02
C THR A 95 12.02 -3.76 5.05
N LEU A 96 12.08 -4.43 3.89
CA LEU A 96 12.42 -5.84 3.77
C LEU A 96 13.83 -6.09 4.33
N GLN A 97 13.94 -7.04 5.27
CA GLN A 97 15.20 -7.44 5.87
C GLN A 97 15.56 -8.87 5.47
N ARG A 98 16.87 -9.13 5.35
CA ARG A 98 17.42 -10.48 5.28
C ARG A 98 17.38 -11.07 6.69
N ASP A 99 16.61 -12.14 6.89
CA ASP A 99 16.58 -12.79 8.21
C ASP A 99 17.88 -13.54 8.47
N LYS A 100 18.33 -14.30 7.46
CA LYS A 100 19.54 -15.11 7.53
C LYS A 100 20.08 -15.41 6.14
N ASP A 101 21.36 -15.14 5.93
CA ASP A 101 22.09 -15.58 4.74
C ASP A 101 22.39 -17.08 4.85
N LEU A 102 22.20 -17.82 3.76
CA LEU A 102 22.35 -19.28 3.75
C LEU A 102 23.57 -19.73 2.95
N THR A 103 23.61 -19.39 1.68
CA THR A 103 24.62 -19.88 0.74
C THR A 103 24.63 -19.02 -0.51
N GLU A 104 25.70 -19.11 -1.29
CA GLU A 104 25.73 -18.59 -2.65
C GLU A 104 24.79 -19.37 -3.57
N ALA A 105 24.23 -18.67 -4.55
CA ALA A 105 23.34 -19.17 -5.57
C ALA A 105 24.15 -19.91 -6.64
N THR A 106 24.40 -21.19 -6.36
CA THR A 106 24.83 -22.14 -7.38
C THR A 106 23.62 -22.73 -8.09
N ASP A 107 23.82 -23.23 -9.30
CA ASP A 107 22.77 -23.85 -10.11
C ASP A 107 22.02 -24.98 -9.38
N GLN A 108 22.75 -25.73 -8.54
CA GLN A 108 22.18 -26.76 -7.67
C GLN A 108 21.33 -26.13 -6.56
N LYS A 109 21.83 -25.12 -5.84
CA LYS A 109 21.09 -24.46 -4.75
C LYS A 109 19.86 -23.72 -5.24
N LEU A 110 19.91 -23.13 -6.43
CA LEU A 110 18.76 -22.52 -7.08
C LEU A 110 17.65 -23.54 -7.36
N ARG A 111 17.99 -24.79 -7.73
CA ARG A 111 17.01 -25.87 -7.86
C ARG A 111 16.49 -26.35 -6.50
N GLU A 112 17.38 -26.56 -5.53
CA GLU A 112 17.02 -27.05 -4.19
C GLU A 112 16.07 -26.10 -3.43
N PHE A 113 16.16 -24.79 -3.67
CA PHE A 113 15.37 -23.78 -2.98
C PHE A 113 14.23 -23.18 -3.82
N GLY A 114 13.93 -23.75 -4.99
CA GLY A 114 12.86 -23.26 -5.86
C GLY A 114 13.13 -21.87 -6.44
N LEU A 115 14.39 -21.46 -6.60
CA LEU A 115 14.81 -20.16 -7.14
C LEU A 115 15.21 -20.21 -8.61
N ARG A 116 15.34 -21.40 -9.21
CA ARG A 116 15.51 -21.57 -10.67
C ARG A 116 14.23 -21.22 -11.41
N GLU A 117 13.11 -21.65 -10.87
CA GLU A 117 11.77 -21.19 -11.24
C GLU A 117 11.17 -20.62 -9.96
N PRO A 118 11.23 -19.31 -9.72
CA PRO A 118 10.71 -18.72 -8.50
C PRO A 118 9.19 -18.90 -8.37
N ALA A 119 8.69 -18.99 -7.15
CA ALA A 119 7.26 -18.92 -6.86
C ALA A 119 6.72 -17.51 -7.12
N MET A 120 7.53 -16.49 -6.82
CA MET A 120 7.24 -15.09 -7.09
C MET A 120 8.51 -14.34 -7.52
N VAL A 121 8.38 -13.41 -8.45
CA VAL A 121 9.40 -12.43 -8.81
C VAL A 121 8.79 -11.03 -8.71
N LEU A 122 9.38 -10.18 -7.87
CA LEU A 122 9.05 -8.76 -7.80
C LEU A 122 10.12 -7.98 -8.54
N ARG A 123 9.72 -7.13 -9.48
CA ARG A 123 10.64 -6.22 -10.18
C ARG A 123 10.16 -4.80 -10.01
N PHE A 124 11.07 -3.88 -9.75
CA PHE A 124 10.74 -2.47 -9.67
C PHE A 124 11.80 -1.62 -10.36
N LYS A 125 11.37 -0.55 -11.01
CA LYS A 125 12.24 0.35 -11.77
C LYS A 125 12.44 1.65 -11.00
N ILE A 126 13.69 2.08 -10.88
CA ILE A 126 14.07 3.39 -10.35
C ILE A 126 14.92 4.09 -11.41
N GLY A 127 14.39 5.15 -12.01
CA GLY A 127 14.99 5.75 -13.21
C GLY A 127 15.08 4.71 -14.32
N ASP A 128 16.29 4.36 -14.73
CA ASP A 128 16.55 3.34 -15.76
C ASP A 128 17.03 2.00 -15.23
N THR A 129 17.12 1.84 -13.91
CA THR A 129 17.61 0.59 -13.30
C THR A 129 16.45 -0.26 -12.80
N TRP A 130 16.36 -1.49 -13.30
CA TRP A 130 15.50 -2.52 -12.72
C TRP A 130 16.19 -3.21 -11.55
N ARG A 131 15.45 -3.39 -10.46
CA ARG A 131 15.83 -4.24 -9.33
C ARG A 131 14.85 -5.39 -9.22
N GLU A 132 15.33 -6.51 -8.71
CA GLU A 132 14.56 -7.75 -8.65
C GLU A 132 14.72 -8.43 -7.28
N LEU A 133 13.62 -8.97 -6.78
CA LEU A 133 13.56 -9.96 -5.70
C LEU A 133 12.91 -11.23 -6.25
N ALA A 134 13.66 -12.32 -6.27
CA ALA A 134 13.14 -13.65 -6.58
C ALA A 134 12.87 -14.40 -5.27
N VAL A 135 11.67 -14.96 -5.14
CA VAL A 135 11.21 -15.71 -3.96
C VAL A 135 10.88 -17.14 -4.41
N GLY A 136 11.57 -18.10 -3.81
CA GLY A 136 11.45 -19.52 -4.09
C GLY A 136 10.52 -20.22 -3.12
N ASP A 137 10.91 -21.41 -2.69
CA ASP A 137 10.08 -22.29 -1.88
C ASP A 137 10.01 -21.84 -0.41
N LEU A 138 8.93 -22.26 0.26
CA LEU A 138 8.82 -22.16 1.70
C LEU A 138 9.79 -23.15 2.35
N ASN A 139 10.51 -22.71 3.38
CA ASN A 139 11.42 -23.59 4.09
C ASN A 139 10.66 -24.74 4.80
N PRO A 140 11.34 -25.84 5.18
CA PRO A 140 10.68 -26.98 5.82
C PRO A 140 9.97 -26.66 7.14
N VAL A 141 10.39 -25.60 7.84
CA VAL A 141 9.78 -25.14 9.10
C VAL A 141 8.44 -24.42 8.86
N GLY A 142 8.28 -23.79 7.69
CA GLY A 142 7.06 -23.10 7.28
C GLY A 142 6.98 -21.63 7.70
N ASP A 143 8.08 -21.03 8.15
CA ASP A 143 8.15 -19.67 8.71
C ASP A 143 8.85 -18.65 7.80
N ALA A 144 9.61 -19.11 6.79
CA ALA A 144 10.32 -18.25 5.85
C ALA A 144 10.42 -18.83 4.44
N TYR A 145 10.52 -17.96 3.44
CA TYR A 145 10.80 -18.33 2.06
C TYR A 145 12.27 -18.14 1.73
N TYR A 146 12.81 -18.95 0.84
CA TYR A 146 14.11 -18.69 0.23
C TYR A 146 14.00 -17.52 -0.75
N ALA A 147 14.92 -16.57 -0.71
CA ALA A 147 14.92 -15.42 -1.59
C ALA A 147 16.33 -15.05 -2.05
N LYS A 148 16.41 -14.36 -3.20
CA LYS A 148 17.62 -13.71 -3.69
C LYS A 148 17.27 -12.38 -4.38
N THR A 149 18.23 -11.48 -4.46
CA THR A 149 18.10 -10.31 -5.33
C THR A 149 18.70 -10.59 -6.71
N GLY A 150 18.40 -9.73 -7.70
CA GLY A 150 18.99 -9.84 -9.04
C GLY A 150 20.49 -9.47 -9.10
N ASP A 151 20.94 -8.61 -8.20
CA ASP A 151 22.28 -8.03 -8.15
C ASP A 151 23.25 -8.73 -7.19
N ASN A 152 22.76 -9.68 -6.37
CA ASN A 152 23.55 -10.42 -5.40
C ASN A 152 23.40 -11.93 -5.62
N ASN A 153 24.51 -12.65 -5.53
CA ASN A 153 24.54 -14.10 -5.62
C ASN A 153 24.22 -14.81 -4.29
N THR A 154 23.77 -14.11 -3.26
CA THR A 154 23.49 -14.72 -1.94
C THR A 154 22.01 -15.08 -1.79
N ILE A 155 21.74 -16.32 -1.38
CA ILE A 155 20.40 -16.80 -1.01
C ILE A 155 20.21 -16.56 0.49
N PHE A 156 19.08 -15.95 0.84
CA PHE A 156 18.71 -15.63 2.21
C PHE A 156 17.28 -16.06 2.53
N LEU A 157 16.94 -16.05 3.81
CA LEU A 157 15.57 -16.26 4.29
C LEU A 157 14.80 -14.94 4.37
N MET A 158 13.58 -14.96 3.84
CA MET A 158 12.59 -13.90 3.94
C MET A 158 11.42 -14.38 4.81
N ALA A 159 11.14 -13.67 5.90
CA ALA A 159 9.99 -13.97 6.77
C ALA A 159 8.69 -14.12 5.97
N ARG A 160 7.91 -15.16 6.30
CA ARG A 160 6.65 -15.49 5.63
C ARG A 160 5.64 -14.35 5.61
N GLY A 161 5.64 -13.47 6.61
CA GLY A 161 4.74 -12.31 6.66
C GLY A 161 4.87 -11.37 5.45
N ASN A 162 6.05 -11.31 4.82
CA ASN A 162 6.27 -10.48 3.62
C ASN A 162 5.55 -11.05 2.39
N TRP A 163 5.36 -12.38 2.30
CA TRP A 163 4.66 -13.01 1.19
C TRP A 163 3.24 -12.45 1.03
N THR A 164 2.47 -12.37 2.12
CA THR A 164 1.07 -11.88 2.08
C THR A 164 0.97 -10.43 1.63
N ILE A 165 2.02 -9.64 1.84
CA ILE A 165 2.07 -8.24 1.40
C ILE A 165 2.40 -8.16 -0.09
N PHE A 166 3.29 -9.02 -0.58
CA PHE A 166 3.76 -9.00 -1.97
C PHE A 166 2.88 -9.79 -2.94
N ASP A 167 2.18 -10.82 -2.48
CA ASP A 167 1.31 -11.69 -3.28
C ASP A 167 -0.03 -11.00 -3.61
N LYS A 168 0.05 -9.86 -4.32
CA LYS A 168 -1.08 -9.04 -4.71
C LYS A 168 -1.51 -9.31 -6.14
N GLN A 169 -2.82 -9.42 -6.33
CA GLN A 169 -3.45 -9.44 -7.64
C GLN A 169 -3.92 -8.04 -8.05
N ALA A 170 -4.24 -7.87 -9.34
CA ALA A 170 -4.71 -6.60 -9.86
C ALA A 170 -5.98 -6.07 -9.16
N ASN A 171 -6.89 -6.95 -8.73
CA ASN A 171 -8.10 -6.55 -7.99
C ASN A 171 -7.81 -6.01 -6.58
N GLU A 172 -6.69 -6.39 -5.98
CA GLU A 172 -6.25 -5.86 -4.69
C GLU A 172 -5.49 -4.54 -4.85
N LEU A 173 -4.89 -4.31 -6.01
CA LEU A 173 -4.12 -3.10 -6.30
C LEU A 173 -4.91 -2.04 -7.06
N ARG A 174 -6.06 -2.36 -7.65
CA ARG A 174 -6.89 -1.40 -8.39
C ARG A 174 -7.66 -0.48 -7.45
N ARG A 175 -7.90 0.74 -7.90
CA ARG A 175 -8.70 1.73 -7.20
C ARG A 175 -10.10 1.17 -6.91
N ARG A 176 -10.48 1.16 -5.62
CA ARG A 176 -11.79 0.70 -5.17
C ARG A 176 -12.83 1.80 -5.12
N GLN A 177 -12.42 3.06 -5.04
CA GLN A 177 -13.34 4.19 -5.03
C GLN A 177 -14.07 4.28 -6.37
N LEU A 178 -15.41 4.33 -6.34
CA LEU A 178 -16.22 4.35 -7.55
C LEU A 178 -16.30 5.75 -8.18
N PHE A 179 -16.27 6.80 -7.36
CA PHE A 179 -16.42 8.18 -7.81
C PHE A 179 -15.32 9.07 -7.26
N SER A 180 -14.79 9.96 -8.09
CA SER A 180 -13.75 10.92 -7.72
C SER A 180 -14.26 12.35 -7.94
N PHE A 181 -14.82 12.97 -6.91
CA PHE A 181 -15.31 14.35 -6.95
C PHE A 181 -15.18 15.01 -5.57
N ASP A 182 -15.20 16.34 -5.55
CA ASP A 182 -15.22 17.14 -4.32
C ASP A 182 -16.68 17.43 -3.90
N PRO A 183 -17.20 16.87 -2.80
CA PRO A 183 -18.61 17.01 -2.41
C PRO A 183 -19.10 18.47 -2.29
N PRO A 184 -18.34 19.40 -1.68
CA PRO A 184 -18.69 20.82 -1.66
C PRO A 184 -18.90 21.45 -3.04
N SER A 185 -18.13 21.02 -4.04
CA SER A 185 -18.17 21.51 -5.43
C SER A 185 -19.36 20.98 -6.24
N VAL A 186 -20.14 20.02 -5.72
CA VAL A 186 -21.33 19.51 -6.42
C VAL A 186 -22.44 20.56 -6.42
N SER A 187 -22.95 20.86 -7.62
CA SER A 187 -24.02 21.83 -7.86
C SER A 187 -25.36 21.19 -8.20
N ASN A 188 -25.37 20.00 -8.78
CA ASN A 188 -26.57 19.26 -9.16
C ASN A 188 -26.43 17.79 -8.75
N LEU A 189 -27.52 17.20 -8.27
CA LEU A 189 -27.61 15.78 -7.91
C LEU A 189 -28.91 15.22 -8.48
N GLU A 190 -28.78 14.19 -9.30
CA GLU A 190 -29.89 13.49 -9.94
C GLU A 190 -29.83 12.02 -9.56
N ILE A 191 -30.95 11.47 -9.09
CA ILE A 191 -31.05 10.09 -8.62
C ILE A 191 -32.27 9.44 -9.25
N SER A 192 -32.08 8.27 -9.85
CA SER A 192 -33.14 7.43 -10.41
C SER A 192 -32.86 5.96 -10.09
N TRP A 193 -33.91 5.17 -9.92
CA TRP A 193 -33.82 3.72 -9.81
C TRP A 193 -35.08 3.05 -10.38
N LEU A 194 -34.98 1.77 -10.73
CA LEU A 194 -36.07 1.02 -11.36
C LEU A 194 -37.31 0.96 -10.47
N GLY A 195 -38.44 1.46 -10.98
CA GLY A 195 -39.72 1.52 -10.24
C GLY A 195 -39.76 2.57 -9.12
N GLY A 196 -38.74 3.45 -9.05
CA GLY A 196 -38.59 4.50 -8.06
C GLY A 196 -39.06 5.88 -8.51
N GLU A 197 -38.94 6.85 -7.58
CA GLU A 197 -39.05 8.26 -7.92
C GLU A 197 -37.76 8.77 -8.54
N HIS A 198 -37.89 9.68 -9.50
CA HIS A 198 -36.80 10.47 -10.04
C HIS A 198 -36.62 11.72 -9.17
N ILE A 199 -35.41 11.95 -8.67
CA ILE A 199 -35.12 13.05 -7.75
C ILE A 199 -34.06 13.95 -8.38
N VAL A 200 -34.40 15.23 -8.60
CA VAL A 200 -33.47 16.25 -9.10
C VAL A 200 -33.29 17.35 -8.07
N LEU A 201 -32.05 17.53 -7.61
CA LEU A 201 -31.65 18.57 -6.66
C LEU A 201 -30.62 19.52 -7.28
N SER A 202 -30.78 20.82 -7.05
CA SER A 202 -29.82 21.85 -7.46
C SER A 202 -29.45 22.78 -6.29
N LYS A 203 -28.20 23.21 -6.27
CA LYS A 203 -27.65 24.15 -5.28
C LYS A 203 -27.74 25.56 -5.85
N ASP A 204 -28.40 26.46 -5.12
CA ASP A 204 -28.49 27.88 -5.53
C ASP A 204 -27.23 28.68 -5.18
N ALA A 205 -27.19 29.95 -5.59
CA ALA A 205 -26.05 30.85 -5.34
C ALA A 205 -25.73 31.08 -3.85
N ALA A 206 -26.70 30.82 -2.95
CA ALA A 206 -26.52 30.90 -1.50
C ALA A 206 -26.04 29.57 -0.89
N GLY A 207 -25.85 28.52 -1.71
CA GLY A 207 -25.44 27.20 -1.26
C GLY A 207 -26.58 26.34 -0.71
N THR A 208 -27.84 26.72 -0.97
CA THR A 208 -29.02 26.00 -0.48
C THR A 208 -29.50 25.02 -1.54
N TRP A 209 -29.81 23.79 -1.10
CA TRP A 209 -30.35 22.74 -1.97
C TRP A 209 -31.86 22.91 -2.18
N LYS A 210 -32.30 22.81 -3.44
CA LYS A 210 -33.70 22.88 -3.87
C LYS A 210 -34.05 21.67 -4.74
N SER A 211 -35.30 21.21 -4.67
CA SER A 211 -35.83 20.18 -5.56
C SER A 211 -36.54 20.83 -6.74
N ALA A 212 -36.32 20.34 -7.95
CA ALA A 212 -37.04 20.81 -9.14
C ALA A 212 -38.55 20.51 -9.04
N ASP A 213 -38.91 19.32 -8.54
CA ASP A 213 -40.29 18.87 -8.43
C ASP A 213 -41.03 19.45 -7.22
N GLN A 214 -40.29 19.85 -6.17
CA GLN A 214 -40.84 20.40 -4.93
C GLN A 214 -40.06 21.67 -4.50
N PRO A 215 -40.18 22.79 -5.25
CA PRO A 215 -39.38 24.00 -5.01
C PRO A 215 -39.66 24.66 -3.66
N ASP A 216 -40.87 24.52 -3.13
CA ASP A 216 -41.30 25.12 -1.86
C ASP A 216 -40.87 24.32 -0.63
N LYS A 217 -40.38 23.09 -0.82
CA LYS A 217 -39.96 22.22 0.29
C LYS A 217 -38.54 22.54 0.69
N MET A 218 -38.36 22.99 1.93
CA MET A 218 -37.02 23.18 2.49
C MET A 218 -36.29 21.85 2.67
N LEU A 219 -35.20 21.67 1.93
CA LEU A 219 -34.29 20.54 2.09
C LEU A 219 -33.25 20.86 3.16
N LYS A 220 -32.99 19.89 4.04
CA LYS A 220 -31.92 20.01 5.03
C LYS A 220 -30.58 19.81 4.32
N LYS A 221 -29.78 20.87 4.20
CA LYS A 221 -28.42 20.82 3.60
C LYS A 221 -27.59 19.64 4.13
N ALA A 222 -27.58 19.42 5.45
CA ALA A 222 -26.86 18.32 6.08
C ALA A 222 -27.25 16.93 5.54
N LYS A 223 -28.51 16.71 5.11
CA LYS A 223 -28.92 15.41 4.52
C LYS A 223 -28.34 15.21 3.12
N VAL A 224 -28.34 16.26 2.31
CA VAL A 224 -27.80 16.17 0.94
C VAL A 224 -26.28 16.06 0.98
N ASP A 225 -25.62 16.84 1.83
CA ASP A 225 -24.18 16.75 2.03
C ASP A 225 -23.77 15.35 2.54
N HIS A 226 -24.49 14.80 3.51
CA HIS A 226 -24.25 13.42 3.97
C HIS A 226 -24.42 12.38 2.86
N LEU A 227 -25.43 12.53 2.01
CA LEU A 227 -25.62 11.64 0.86
C LEU A 227 -24.46 11.75 -0.14
N LEU A 228 -24.01 12.97 -0.45
CA LEU A 228 -22.85 13.20 -1.31
C LEU A 228 -21.57 12.59 -0.71
N ASP A 229 -21.38 12.73 0.60
CA ASP A 229 -20.28 12.09 1.32
C ASP A 229 -20.37 10.56 1.22
N GLN A 230 -21.55 9.97 1.40
CA GLN A 230 -21.75 8.52 1.25
C GLN A 230 -21.40 8.03 -0.17
N ILE A 231 -21.77 8.78 -1.20
CA ILE A 231 -21.42 8.47 -2.60
C ILE A 231 -19.91 8.64 -2.83
N HIS A 232 -19.31 9.72 -2.31
CA HIS A 232 -17.88 9.98 -2.42
C HIS A 232 -17.04 8.87 -1.76
N TRP A 233 -17.49 8.36 -0.62
CA TRP A 233 -16.83 7.27 0.12
C TRP A 233 -17.22 5.87 -0.37
N LEU A 234 -18.03 5.77 -1.42
CA LEU A 234 -18.45 4.49 -1.96
C LEU A 234 -17.26 3.74 -2.56
N ARG A 235 -17.08 2.49 -2.11
CA ARG A 235 -15.98 1.62 -2.52
C ARG A 235 -16.52 0.28 -2.98
N ALA A 236 -15.97 -0.23 -4.07
CA ALA A 236 -16.15 -1.61 -4.47
C ALA A 236 -15.60 -2.55 -3.39
N VAL A 237 -16.39 -3.55 -3.03
CA VAL A 237 -15.97 -4.63 -2.11
C VAL A 237 -15.10 -5.62 -2.87
N ASP A 238 -15.51 -5.97 -4.08
CA ASP A 238 -14.82 -6.89 -4.98
C ASP A 238 -15.13 -6.52 -6.44
N PHE A 239 -14.37 -7.12 -7.36
CA PHE A 239 -14.55 -6.98 -8.79
C PHE A 239 -14.81 -8.34 -9.41
N LEU A 240 -15.96 -8.47 -10.06
CA LEU A 240 -16.30 -9.64 -10.84
C LEU A 240 -15.38 -9.73 -12.07
N ALA A 241 -15.26 -10.93 -12.65
CA ALA A 241 -14.49 -11.11 -13.88
C ALA A 241 -14.97 -10.11 -14.95
N GLU A 242 -14.04 -9.47 -15.68
CA GLU A 242 -14.37 -8.62 -16.83
C GLU A 242 -14.95 -9.48 -17.98
N ASN A 243 -16.19 -9.94 -17.81
CA ASN A 243 -17.01 -10.47 -18.89
C ASN A 243 -18.21 -9.52 -19.04
N GLN A 244 -18.13 -8.64 -20.04
CA GLN A 244 -19.16 -7.64 -20.33
C GLN A 244 -20.45 -8.26 -20.87
N ASP A 245 -20.42 -9.54 -21.28
CA ASP A 245 -21.53 -10.17 -22.00
C ASP A 245 -22.66 -10.68 -21.08
N GLU A 246 -22.50 -10.60 -19.75
CA GLU A 246 -23.50 -11.08 -18.78
C GLU A 246 -23.80 -10.05 -17.69
N LEU A 247 -24.36 -8.89 -18.06
CA LEU A 247 -24.90 -7.92 -17.09
C LEU A 247 -26.29 -8.31 -16.55
N LYS A 248 -27.04 -9.12 -17.30
CA LYS A 248 -28.39 -9.61 -16.94
C LYS A 248 -28.44 -10.38 -15.62
N PRO A 249 -27.54 -11.35 -15.33
CA PRO A 249 -27.54 -12.07 -14.06
C PRO A 249 -27.35 -11.15 -12.84
N TYR A 250 -26.72 -9.99 -13.05
CA TYR A 250 -26.48 -9.00 -11.99
C TYR A 250 -27.54 -7.91 -11.92
N GLY A 251 -28.60 -7.97 -12.76
CA GLY A 251 -29.65 -6.96 -12.80
C GLY A 251 -29.17 -5.60 -13.32
N LEU A 252 -28.08 -5.58 -14.09
CA LEU A 252 -27.46 -4.36 -14.64
C LEU A 252 -27.84 -4.12 -16.11
N ASP A 253 -28.81 -4.87 -16.66
CA ASP A 253 -29.33 -4.76 -18.02
C ASP A 253 -30.88 -4.71 -18.02
N PRO A 254 -31.53 -3.69 -18.63
CA PRO A 254 -30.92 -2.53 -19.28
C PRO A 254 -30.19 -1.64 -18.27
N PRO A 255 -29.07 -1.00 -18.65
CA PRO A 255 -28.58 0.13 -17.87
C PRO A 255 -29.71 1.16 -17.81
N LEU A 256 -30.01 1.67 -16.62
CA LEU A 256 -31.02 2.71 -16.40
C LEU A 256 -30.81 3.92 -17.33
#